data_AF-A0A9P3KBP2-F1
#
_entry.id   AF-A0A9P3KBP2-F1
#
_cell.length_a   1.000
_cell.length_b   1.000
_cell.length_c   1.000
_cell.angle_alpha   90.00
_cell.angle_beta   90.00
_cell.angle_gamma   90.00
#
_symmetry.space_group_name_H-M   'P 1'
#
loop_
_entity.id
_entity.type
_entity.pdbx_description
1 polymer ?
#
loop_
_entity_poly.entity_id
_entity_poly.type
_entity_poly.pdbx_seq_one_letter_code
_entity_poly.pdbx_strand_id
1 'polypeptide(L)'
;MRLRDRPLGFNRITHHARVTQCLGAVGGQPWFLGVAPPSLVQGDGGDDDDEGVQRGAAGQRYRPPEPGAVRVFVMEGAVVVKLHAGTWHAGPLFAQPCMDFFNLELQDTNVVDHTTHNFAQSDGAVFEIEDAHS
;
A
#
# COMPACT_ATOMS: atom_id res chain seq x y z
N MET A 1 -6.81 -11.93 -9.41
CA MET A 1 -5.92 -12.31 -8.29
C MET A 1 -6.79 -12.95 -7.20
N ARG A 2 -6.48 -14.16 -6.73
CA ARG A 2 -7.20 -14.80 -5.61
C ARG A 2 -6.38 -14.72 -4.32
N LEU A 3 -6.95 -14.18 -3.26
CA LEU A 3 -6.31 -14.06 -1.95
C LEU A 3 -7.04 -14.92 -0.92
N ARG A 4 -6.32 -15.43 0.09
CA ARG A 4 -6.85 -16.29 1.15
C ARG A 4 -6.27 -15.89 2.51
N ASP A 5 -7.05 -16.13 3.56
CA ASP A 5 -6.62 -16.13 4.97
C ASP A 5 -5.79 -14.89 5.36
N ARG A 6 -6.32 -13.70 5.07
CA ARG A 6 -5.66 -12.44 5.38
C ARG A 6 -6.09 -11.94 6.77
N PRO A 7 -5.15 -11.57 7.66
CA PRO A 7 -5.52 -10.89 8.90
C PRO A 7 -6.12 -9.52 8.56
N LEU A 8 -7.08 -9.07 9.38
CA LEU A 8 -7.70 -7.74 9.25
C LEU A 8 -6.82 -6.68 9.93
N GLY A 9 -5.60 -6.56 9.43
CA GLY A 9 -4.57 -5.69 10.00
C GLY A 9 -3.26 -5.79 9.21
N PHE A 10 -2.35 -4.86 9.48
CA PHE A 10 -1.06 -4.80 8.79
C PHE A 10 -0.01 -4.06 9.61
N ASN A 11 1.25 -4.38 9.37
CA ASN A 11 2.41 -3.64 9.86
C ASN A 11 3.37 -3.25 8.73
N ARG A 12 3.03 -3.55 7.48
CA ARG A 12 3.81 -3.26 6.29
C ARG A 12 2.94 -2.50 5.30
N ILE A 13 3.55 -1.53 4.63
CA ILE A 13 2.91 -0.73 3.59
C ILE A 13 3.87 -0.59 2.41
N THR A 14 3.35 -0.67 1.19
CA THR A 14 4.14 -0.67 -0.04
C THR A 14 3.77 0.51 -0.92
N HIS A 15 4.73 1.05 -1.67
CA HIS A 15 4.42 1.89 -2.83
C HIS A 15 5.12 1.38 -4.10
N HIS A 16 4.55 1.80 -5.24
CA HIS A 16 5.11 1.63 -6.58
C HIS A 16 5.43 3.01 -7.14
N ALA A 17 6.70 3.31 -7.43
CA ALA A 17 7.14 4.68 -7.71
C ALA A 17 6.88 5.13 -9.15
N ARG A 18 6.71 4.18 -10.08
CA ARG A 18 6.70 4.44 -11.53
C ARG A 18 5.35 4.15 -12.17
N VAL A 19 4.51 3.37 -11.51
CA VAL A 19 3.25 2.89 -12.09
C VAL A 19 2.03 3.21 -11.23
N THR A 20 0.88 3.18 -11.87
CA THR A 20 -0.41 3.09 -11.18
C THR A 20 -0.84 1.65 -11.02
N GLN A 21 -1.67 1.38 -10.01
CA GLN A 21 -2.32 0.08 -9.84
C GLN A 21 -3.82 0.30 -9.67
N CYS A 22 -4.64 -0.52 -10.32
CA CYS A 22 -6.08 -0.55 -10.05
C CYS A 22 -6.51 -1.84 -9.38
N LEU A 23 -7.30 -1.74 -8.31
CA LEU A 23 -7.79 -2.86 -7.52
C LEU A 23 -9.30 -2.77 -7.31
N GLY A 24 -9.99 -3.90 -7.39
CA GLY A 24 -11.41 -3.98 -7.05
C GLY A 24 -11.87 -5.41 -6.81
N ALA A 25 -12.77 -5.58 -5.84
CA ALA A 25 -13.31 -6.90 -5.49
C ALA A 25 -14.24 -7.43 -6.59
N VAL A 26 -14.13 -8.72 -6.89
CA VAL A 26 -15.10 -9.44 -7.71
C VAL A 26 -16.31 -9.75 -6.84
N GLY A 27 -17.51 -9.36 -7.28
CA GLY A 27 -18.76 -9.63 -6.54
C GLY A 27 -19.10 -8.61 -5.43
N GLY A 28 -18.34 -7.52 -5.32
CA GLY A 28 -18.71 -6.34 -4.53
C GLY A 28 -18.76 -6.53 -3.01
N GLN A 29 -18.12 -7.58 -2.49
CA GLN A 29 -17.97 -7.76 -1.05
C GLN A 29 -17.09 -6.66 -0.45
N PRO A 30 -17.38 -6.19 0.78
CA PRO A 30 -16.57 -5.16 1.44
C PRO A 30 -15.11 -5.58 1.60
N TRP A 31 -14.21 -4.62 1.38
CA TRP A 31 -12.79 -4.79 1.62
C TRP A 31 -12.16 -3.48 2.07
N PHE A 32 -10.98 -3.58 2.66
CA PHE A 32 -10.27 -2.46 3.26
C PHE A 32 -8.93 -2.23 2.59
N LEU A 33 -8.52 -0.97 2.56
CA LEU A 33 -7.22 -0.54 2.08
C LEU A 33 -6.65 0.52 3.01
N GLY A 34 -5.52 0.20 3.64
CA GLY A 34 -4.69 1.20 4.29
C GLY A 34 -3.94 1.98 3.22
N VAL A 35 -3.89 3.31 3.31
CA VAL A 35 -3.14 4.19 2.41
C VAL A 35 -2.40 5.28 3.16
N ALA A 36 -1.31 5.78 2.58
CA ALA A 36 -0.67 7.02 3.01
C ALA A 36 -0.22 7.85 1.78
N PRO A 37 -0.09 9.19 1.91
CA PRO A 37 0.30 10.05 0.80
C PRO A 37 1.65 9.66 0.21
N PRO A 38 1.87 9.85 -1.11
CA PRO A 38 3.18 9.61 -1.71
C PRO A 38 4.26 10.48 -1.07
N SER A 39 5.45 9.92 -0.92
CA SER A 39 6.59 10.57 -0.26
C SER A 39 7.88 10.49 -1.10
N LEU A 40 7.73 10.43 -2.43
CA LEU A 40 8.83 10.48 -3.39
C LEU A 40 9.51 11.85 -3.32
N VAL A 41 10.84 11.86 -3.33
CA VAL A 41 11.65 13.09 -3.31
C VAL A 41 12.15 13.38 -4.73
N GLN A 42 11.86 14.58 -5.24
CA GLN A 42 12.33 15.03 -6.55
C GLN A 42 13.75 15.61 -6.45
N GLY A 43 14.57 15.37 -7.48
CA GLY A 43 15.91 15.95 -7.61
C GLY A 43 16.94 14.95 -8.12
N ASP A 44 17.73 15.38 -9.09
CA ASP A 44 18.86 14.69 -9.74
C ASP A 44 20.18 14.80 -8.94
N GLY A 45 20.26 15.69 -7.96
CA GLY A 45 21.46 15.84 -7.11
C GLY A 45 21.24 16.72 -5.89
N GLY A 46 20.88 16.12 -4.76
CA GLY A 46 21.04 16.74 -3.44
C GLY A 46 22.00 15.87 -2.64
N ASP A 47 22.87 16.51 -1.84
CA ASP A 47 23.86 15.86 -0.98
C ASP A 47 23.30 14.60 -0.32
N ASP A 48 24.13 13.55 -0.23
CA ASP A 48 23.78 12.27 0.43
C ASP A 48 23.39 12.43 1.92
N ASP A 49 23.40 13.67 2.44
CA ASP A 49 23.10 14.09 3.81
C ASP A 49 21.67 14.61 4.04
N ASP A 50 20.72 14.47 3.11
CA ASP A 50 19.30 14.77 3.39
C ASP A 50 18.72 13.72 4.36
N GLU A 51 18.79 14.03 5.66
CA GLU A 51 18.39 13.13 6.76
C GLU A 51 17.01 12.50 6.51
N GLY A 52 16.94 11.18 6.72
CA GLY A 52 15.70 10.41 6.60
C GLY A 52 15.28 10.06 5.17
N VAL A 53 16.03 10.46 4.14
CA VAL A 53 15.80 10.01 2.76
C VAL A 53 16.40 8.63 2.52
N GLN A 54 15.60 7.73 1.95
CA GLN A 54 16.00 6.37 1.59
C GLN A 54 15.93 6.17 0.07
N ARG A 55 16.61 5.12 -0.42
CA ARG A 55 16.56 4.68 -1.82
C ARG A 55 15.82 3.36 -1.96
N GLY A 56 14.86 3.31 -2.86
CA GLY A 56 14.08 2.12 -3.16
C GLY A 56 14.75 1.25 -4.23
N ALA A 57 14.21 0.04 -4.44
CA ALA A 57 14.77 -0.91 -5.41
C ALA A 57 14.74 -0.38 -6.86
N ALA A 58 13.82 0.52 -7.20
CA ALA A 58 13.74 1.14 -8.53
C ALA A 58 14.67 2.36 -8.67
N GLY A 59 15.53 2.64 -7.69
CA GLY A 59 16.47 3.77 -7.67
C GLY A 59 15.85 5.10 -7.24
N GLN A 60 14.53 5.13 -6.97
CA GLN A 60 13.84 6.32 -6.51
C GLN A 60 14.24 6.70 -5.08
N ARG A 61 14.24 8.00 -4.80
CA ARG A 61 14.41 8.54 -3.45
C ARG A 61 13.05 8.78 -2.81
N TYR A 62 12.91 8.45 -1.53
CA TYR A 62 11.67 8.63 -0.79
C TYR A 62 11.93 8.84 0.69
N ARG A 63 10.98 9.43 1.41
CA ARG A 63 10.94 9.40 2.88
C ARG A 63 9.95 8.34 3.35
N PRO A 64 10.26 7.47 4.32
CA PRO A 64 9.30 6.51 4.85
C PRO A 64 8.01 7.19 5.32
N PRO A 65 6.84 6.54 5.19
CA PRO A 65 5.58 7.10 5.66
C PRO A 65 5.56 7.07 7.19
N GLU A 66 5.08 8.14 7.82
CA GLU A 66 4.84 8.15 9.26
C GLU A 66 3.57 7.36 9.61
N PRO A 67 3.53 6.61 10.73
CA PRO A 67 2.34 5.89 11.14
C PRO A 67 1.07 6.77 11.22
N GLY A 68 1.21 8.01 11.70
CA GLY A 68 0.10 8.96 11.85
C GLY A 68 -0.50 9.46 10.52
N ALA A 69 0.20 9.28 9.41
CA ALA A 69 -0.29 9.64 8.08
C ALA A 69 -1.18 8.56 7.44
N VAL A 70 -1.19 7.34 8.01
CA VAL A 70 -1.98 6.22 7.48
C VAL A 70 -3.47 6.48 7.70
N ARG A 71 -4.26 6.22 6.66
CA ARG A 71 -5.73 6.20 6.71
C ARG A 71 -6.21 4.88 6.13
N VAL A 72 -7.24 4.30 6.74
CA VAL A 72 -7.89 3.09 6.22
C VAL A 72 -9.23 3.48 5.64
N PHE A 73 -9.52 3.00 4.43
CA PHE A 73 -10.81 3.14 3.79
C PHE A 73 -11.45 1.76 3.62
N VAL A 74 -12.78 1.73 3.68
CA VAL A 74 -13.60 0.59 3.27
C VAL A 74 -14.19 0.85 1.89
N MET A 75 -14.18 -0.15 1.04
CA MET A 75 -14.78 -0.13 -0.28
C MET A 75 -15.94 -1.09 -0.31
N GLU A 76 -17.15 -0.55 -0.50
CA GLU A 76 -18.38 -1.32 -0.55
C GLU A 76 -18.93 -1.39 -1.98
N GLY A 77 -19.47 -2.55 -2.36
CA GLY A 77 -20.07 -2.74 -3.67
C GLY A 77 -19.05 -2.73 -4.82
N ALA A 78 -19.50 -2.32 -6.00
CA ALA A 78 -18.72 -2.38 -7.24
C ALA A 78 -17.74 -1.20 -7.38
N VAL A 79 -16.87 -1.02 -6.41
CA VAL A 79 -15.84 0.04 -6.40
C VAL A 79 -14.50 -0.50 -6.85
N VAL A 80 -13.89 0.19 -7.82
CA VAL A 80 -12.51 -0.01 -8.26
C VAL A 80 -11.69 1.23 -7.87
N VAL A 81 -10.59 1.02 -7.17
CA VAL A 81 -9.66 2.10 -6.80
C VAL A 81 -8.53 2.17 -7.82
N LYS A 82 -8.05 3.38 -8.10
CA LYS A 82 -6.80 3.62 -8.84
C LYS A 82 -5.81 4.28 -7.90
N LEU A 83 -4.74 3.56 -7.58
CA LEU A 83 -3.61 4.07 -6.83
C LEU A 83 -2.67 4.81 -7.78
N HIS A 84 -2.37 6.06 -7.44
CA HIS A 84 -1.39 6.86 -8.17
C HIS A 84 0.03 6.41 -7.83
N ALA A 85 0.98 6.65 -8.74
CA ALA A 85 2.38 6.37 -8.50
C ALA A 85 2.87 7.03 -7.20
N GLY A 86 3.63 6.28 -6.41
CA GLY A 86 4.15 6.64 -5.10
C GLY A 86 3.15 6.47 -3.95
N THR A 87 1.87 6.21 -4.21
CA THR A 87 0.87 6.04 -3.14
C THR A 87 1.20 4.81 -2.32
N TRP A 88 1.43 5.01 -1.02
CA TRP A 88 1.60 3.92 -0.08
C TRP A 88 0.27 3.24 0.15
N HIS A 89 0.27 1.90 0.12
CA HIS A 89 -0.92 1.10 0.31
C HIS A 89 -0.63 -0.23 1.01
N ALA A 90 -1.59 -0.70 1.81
CA ALA A 90 -1.59 -1.97 2.52
C ALA A 90 -2.94 -2.65 2.33
N GLY A 91 -2.92 -3.78 1.63
CA GLY A 91 -4.11 -4.53 1.24
C GLY A 91 -3.99 -5.06 -0.18
N PRO A 92 -5.10 -5.57 -0.75
CA PRO A 92 -6.43 -5.56 -0.16
C PRO A 92 -6.57 -6.44 1.10
N LEU A 93 -7.37 -5.99 2.07
CA LEU A 93 -7.68 -6.67 3.33
C LEU A 93 -9.19 -6.96 3.38
N PHE A 94 -9.61 -8.12 3.90
CA PHE A 94 -11.01 -8.54 3.91
C PHE A 94 -11.24 -9.63 4.96
N ALA A 95 -12.46 -9.71 5.50
CA ALA A 95 -12.79 -10.63 6.59
C ALA A 95 -13.10 -12.07 6.12
N GLN A 96 -13.48 -12.24 4.85
CA GLN A 96 -13.85 -13.54 4.31
C GLN A 96 -12.61 -14.45 4.15
N PRO A 97 -12.74 -15.79 4.23
CA PRO A 97 -11.60 -16.71 4.09
C PRO A 97 -10.88 -16.60 2.75
N CYS A 98 -11.60 -16.21 1.69
CA CYS A 98 -11.01 -15.97 0.38
C CYS A 98 -11.80 -14.94 -0.40
N MET A 99 -11.10 -14.16 -1.24
CA MET A 99 -11.73 -13.23 -2.15
C MET A 99 -10.94 -13.07 -3.45
N ASP A 100 -11.67 -12.81 -4.54
CA ASP A 100 -11.11 -12.56 -5.86
C ASP A 100 -11.09 -11.05 -6.15
N PHE A 101 -10.01 -10.59 -6.76
CA PHE A 101 -9.80 -9.19 -7.13
C PHE A 101 -9.42 -9.06 -8.59
N PHE A 102 -9.95 -8.02 -9.23
CA PHE A 102 -9.31 -7.42 -10.40
C PHE A 102 -8.06 -6.68 -9.94
N ASN A 103 -6.94 -6.94 -10.60
CA ASN A 103 -5.68 -6.25 -10.38
C ASN A 103 -5.14 -5.86 -11.76
N LEU A 104 -5.04 -4.56 -12.01
CA LEU A 104 -4.49 -4.03 -13.25
C LEU A 104 -3.24 -3.22 -12.93
N GLU A 105 -2.09 -3.78 -13.30
CA GLU A 105 -0.75 -3.23 -13.11
C GLU A 105 0.20 -3.78 -14.18
N LEU A 106 1.45 -3.28 -14.23
CA LEU A 106 2.47 -3.88 -15.09
C LEU A 106 2.93 -5.21 -14.49
N GLN A 107 3.22 -6.19 -15.35
CA GLN A 107 3.51 -7.57 -14.97
C GLN A 107 4.70 -7.71 -13.99
N ASP A 108 5.67 -6.78 -14.04
CA ASP A 108 6.90 -6.77 -13.25
C ASP A 108 6.92 -5.75 -12.11
N THR A 109 5.81 -5.03 -11.88
CA THR A 109 5.68 -3.99 -10.84
C THR A 109 6.15 -4.47 -9.47
N ASN A 110 5.79 -5.70 -9.10
CA ASN A 110 6.14 -6.30 -7.80
C ASN A 110 7.61 -6.76 -7.69
N VAL A 111 8.36 -6.75 -8.80
CA VAL A 111 9.76 -7.18 -8.86
C VAL A 111 10.70 -5.99 -8.94
N VAL A 112 10.38 -5.02 -9.81
CA VAL A 112 11.30 -3.92 -10.14
C VAL A 112 10.86 -2.56 -9.60
N ASP A 113 9.62 -2.44 -9.11
CA ASP A 113 9.04 -1.18 -8.63
C ASP A 113 8.25 -1.38 -7.33
N HIS A 114 8.85 -2.06 -6.35
CA HIS A 114 8.20 -2.39 -5.08
C HIS A 114 9.06 -1.95 -3.91
N THR A 115 8.55 -1.00 -3.11
CA THR A 115 9.24 -0.50 -1.91
C THR A 115 8.33 -0.62 -0.71
N THR A 116 8.78 -1.35 0.32
CA THR A 116 8.00 -1.62 1.53
C THR A 116 8.62 -0.95 2.74
N HIS A 117 7.79 -0.29 3.53
CA HIS A 117 8.11 0.13 4.88
C HIS A 117 7.52 -0.85 5.90
N ASN A 118 8.26 -1.15 6.96
CA ASN A 118 7.83 -2.05 8.04
C ASN A 118 7.67 -1.26 9.33
N PHE A 119 6.44 -0.85 9.63
CA PHE A 119 6.09 -0.06 10.81
C PHE A 119 6.42 -0.77 12.12
N ALA A 120 6.29 -2.10 12.19
CA ALA A 120 6.61 -2.83 13.41
C ALA A 120 8.10 -2.75 13.76
N GLN A 121 8.97 -2.76 12.74
CA GLN A 121 10.42 -2.69 12.93
C GLN A 121 10.94 -1.27 13.08
N SER A 122 10.42 -0.34 12.28
CA SER A 122 10.92 1.04 12.22
C SER A 122 10.27 1.97 13.24
N ASP A 123 9.01 1.72 13.60
CA ASP A 123 8.18 2.66 14.37
C ASP A 123 7.54 2.02 15.62
N GLY A 124 7.66 0.70 15.79
CA GLY A 124 6.96 -0.04 16.86
C GLY A 124 5.44 -0.05 16.69
N ALA A 125 4.92 0.17 15.49
CA ALA A 125 3.49 0.29 15.22
C ALA A 125 2.89 -0.90 14.45
N VAL A 126 1.67 -1.28 14.80
CA VAL A 126 0.83 -2.28 14.11
C VAL A 126 -0.56 -1.70 13.98
N PHE A 127 -1.19 -1.89 12.82
CA PHE A 127 -2.55 -1.45 12.54
C PHE A 127 -3.49 -2.64 12.60
N GLU A 128 -4.54 -2.53 13.40
CA GLU A 128 -5.67 -3.44 13.44
C GLU A 128 -6.90 -2.70 12.91
N ILE A 129 -7.73 -3.41 12.15
CA ILE A 129 -8.95 -2.87 11.57
C ILE A 129 -10.11 -3.53 12.30
N GLU A 130 -10.96 -2.72 12.91
CA GLU A 130 -12.23 -3.18 13.47
C GLU A 130 -13.30 -3.10 12.40
N ASP A 131 -13.89 -4.25 12.05
CA ASP A 131 -15.04 -4.28 11.16
C ASP A 131 -16.30 -3.89 11.93
N ALA A 132 -16.65 -2.60 11.85
CA ALA A 132 -17.82 -2.04 12.50
C ALA A 132 -19.16 -2.54 11.92
N HIS A 133 -19.13 -3.42 10.90
CA HIS A 133 -20.32 -3.96 10.22
C HIS A 133 -20.61 -5.41 10.65
N SER A 134 -19.96 -5.89 11.71
CA SER A 134 -20.15 -7.21 12.31
C SER A 134 -21.26 -7.26 13.36
#